data_AF-A0A5K1G3P4-F1
#
_entry.id   AF-A0A5K1G3P4-F1
#
_cell.length_a   1.000
_cell.length_b   1.000
_cell.length_c   1.000
_cell.angle_alpha   90.00
_cell.angle_beta   90.00
_cell.angle_gamma   90.00
#
_symmetry.space_group_name_H-M   'P 1'
#
loop_
_entity.id
_entity.type
_entity.pdbx_description
1 polymer ?
#
loop_
_entity_poly.entity_id
_entity_poly.type
_entity_poly.pdbx_seq_one_letter_code
_entity_poly.pdbx_strand_id
1 'polypeptide(L)' 'MGSEGGKLRSLIEKATHSTSREVDVSILRSIKHMVRSSDDNARAAAEALLEIMKKNHSQ' A
#
# COMPACT_ATOMS: atom_id res chain seq x y z
N MET A 1 10.96 5.22 -15.48
CA MET A 1 9.55 4.76 -15.50
C MET A 1 9.30 4.04 -14.19
N GLY A 2 8.42 4.54 -13.32
CA GLY A 2 8.11 3.86 -12.07
C GLY A 2 7.34 2.58 -12.36
N SER A 3 7.84 1.43 -11.92
CA SER A 3 7.13 0.16 -12.01
C SER A 3 5.79 0.25 -11.27
N GLU A 4 4.79 -0.54 -11.69
CA GLU A 4 3.49 -0.60 -11.01
C GLU A 4 3.64 -0.90 -9.51
N GLY A 5 4.63 -1.71 -9.13
CA GLY A 5 4.99 -1.95 -7.73
C GLY A 5 5.39 -0.69 -6.96
N GLY A 6 6.13 0.24 -7.59
CA GLY A 6 6.50 1.51 -6.96
C GLY A 6 5.30 2.42 -6.71
N LYS A 7 4.36 2.48 -7.66
CA LYS A 7 3.10 3.22 -7.50
C LYS A 7 2.22 2.60 -6.41
N LEU A 8 2.12 1.26 -6.38
CA LEU A 8 1.38 0.53 -5.36
C LEU A 8 1.93 0.77 -3.96
N ARG A 9 3.26 0.71 -3.79
CA ARG A 9 3.92 1.02 -2.52
C ARG A 9 3.60 2.43 -2.02
N SER A 10 3.64 3.43 -2.91
CA SER A 10 3.30 4.82 -2.56
C SER A 10 1.85 4.99 -2.12
N LEU A 11 0.90 4.30 -2.77
CA LEU A 11 -0.50 4.31 -2.36
C LEU A 11 -0.69 3.68 -0.98
N ILE A 12 -0.02 2.56 -0.71
CA ILE A 12 -0.05 1.89 0.60
C ILE A 12 0.52 2.81 1.68
N GLU A 13 1.69 3.41 1.45
CA GLU A 13 2.29 4.35 2.41
C GLU A 13 1.36 5.54 2.69
N LYS A 14 0.71 6.10 1.65
CA LYS A 14 -0.26 7.19 1.82
C LYS A 14 -1.48 6.76 2.65
N ALA A 15 -1.97 5.54 2.44
CA ALA A 15 -3.09 5.01 3.20
C ALA A 15 -2.74 4.78 4.68
N THR A 16 -1.52 4.33 4.98
CA THR A 16 -1.11 3.95 6.34
C THR A 16 -0.57 5.09 7.18
N HIS A 17 -0.03 6.15 6.57
CA HIS A 17 0.48 7.34 7.29
C HIS A 17 -0.56 8.48 7.38
N SER A 18 -1.76 8.27 6.85
CA SER A 18 -2.83 9.26 6.98
C SER A 18 -3.17 9.48 8.46
N THR A 19 -3.09 10.74 8.91
CA THR A 19 -3.55 11.17 10.24
C THR A 19 -5.02 11.59 10.25
N SER A 20 -5.70 11.48 9.10
CA SER A 20 -7.13 11.73 9.01
C SER A 20 -7.90 10.73 9.88
N ARG A 21 -8.95 11.21 10.53
CA ARG A 21 -9.89 10.33 11.27
C ARG A 21 -10.63 9.37 10.35
N GLU A 22 -10.75 9.71 9.08
CA GLU A 22 -11.45 8.92 8.08
C GLU A 22 -10.49 8.28 7.10
N VAL A 23 -10.86 7.07 6.68
CA VAL A 23 -10.14 6.31 5.67
C VAL A 23 -10.48 6.85 4.28
N ASP A 24 -9.46 7.18 3.49
CA ASP A 24 -9.65 7.54 2.08
C ASP A 24 -10.02 6.31 1.24
N VAL A 25 -11.33 6.18 0.99
CA VAL A 25 -11.91 5.07 0.20
C VAL A 25 -11.36 5.02 -1.23
N SER A 26 -11.00 6.15 -1.83
CA SER A 26 -10.49 6.21 -3.20
C SER A 26 -9.11 5.55 -3.30
N ILE A 27 -8.24 5.82 -2.32
CA ILE A 27 -6.93 5.18 -2.21
C ILE A 27 -7.08 3.67 -2.03
N LEU A 28 -7.98 3.22 -1.14
CA LEU A 28 -8.21 1.80 -0.94
C LEU A 28 -8.72 1.08 -2.20
N ARG A 29 -9.61 1.72 -2.96
CA ARG A 29 -10.09 1.19 -4.25
C ARG A 29 -8.96 1.05 -5.26
N SER A 30 -8.05 2.03 -5.30
CA SER A 30 -6.89 2.02 -6.19
C SER A 30 -5.92 0.88 -5.82
N ILE A 31 -5.61 0.72 -4.52
CA ILE A 31 -4.79 -0.39 -4.02
C ILE A 31 -5.44 -1.73 -4.39
N LYS A 32 -6.74 -1.90 -4.09
CA LYS A 32 -7.49 -3.13 -4.41
C LYS A 32 -7.43 -3.47 -5.90
N HIS A 33 -7.58 -2.46 -6.77
CA HIS A 33 -7.54 -2.69 -8.22
C HIS A 33 -6.16 -3.19 -8.68
N MET A 34 -5.09 -2.55 -8.23
CA MET A 34 -3.72 -2.94 -8.59
C MET A 34 -3.32 -4.30 -8.01
N VAL A 35 -3.69 -4.60 -6.77
CA VAL A 35 -3.44 -5.92 -6.17
C VAL A 35 -4.13 -7.04 -6.96
N ARG A 36 -5.31 -6.78 -7.52
CA ARG A 36 -6.06 -7.76 -8.31
C ARG A 36 -5.58 -7.89 -9.75
N SER A 37 -4.73 -6.98 -10.25
CA SER A 37 -4.31 -6.99 -11.65
C SER A 37 -3.15 -7.95 -11.94
N SER A 38 -2.36 -8.33 -10.92
CA SER A 38 -1.22 -9.25 -11.07
C SER A 38 -0.77 -9.83 -9.73
N ASP A 39 -0.29 -11.08 -9.74
CA ASP A 39 0.33 -11.73 -8.59
C ASP A 39 1.60 -11.00 -8.13
N ASP A 40 2.33 -10.35 -9.05
CA ASP A 40 3.50 -9.53 -8.69
C ASP A 40 3.08 -8.30 -7.88
N ASN A 41 1.93 -7.69 -8.20
CA ASN A 41 1.37 -6.60 -7.42
C ASN A 41 0.86 -7.10 -6.06
N ALA A 42 0.26 -8.30 -6.00
CA ALA A 42 -0.14 -8.91 -4.74
C ALA A 42 1.07 -9.15 -3.81
N ARG A 43 2.17 -9.69 -4.35
CA ARG A 43 3.43 -9.88 -3.62
C ARG A 43 4.01 -8.55 -3.13
N ALA A 44 4.11 -7.56 -4.02
CA ALA A 44 4.64 -6.24 -3.69
C ALA A 44 3.82 -5.53 -2.60
N ALA A 45 2.48 -5.66 -2.63
CA ALA A 45 1.61 -5.12 -1.58
C ALA A 45 1.85 -5.80 -0.22
N ALA A 46 1.96 -7.12 -0.20
CA ALA A 46 2.21 -7.87 1.02
C ALA A 46 3.56 -7.49 1.65
N GLU A 47 4.63 -7.41 0.84
CA GLU A 47 5.95 -6.96 1.28
C GLU A 47 5.91 -5.54 1.85
N ALA A 48 5.26 -4.60 1.15
CA ALA A 48 5.13 -3.22 1.62
C ALA A 48 4.39 -3.13 2.96
N LEU A 49 3.29 -3.86 3.13
CA LEU A 49 2.53 -3.90 4.38
C LEU A 49 3.36 -4.48 5.53
N LEU A 50 4.06 -5.59 5.31
CA LEU A 50 4.92 -6.21 6.33
C LEU A 50 6.03 -5.25 6.78
N GLU A 51 6.67 -4.56 5.85
CA GLU A 51 7.71 -3.56 6.17
C GLU A 51 7.16 -2.38 6.99
N ILE A 52 5.96 -1.88 6.65
CA ILE A 52 5.31 -0.79 7.39
C ILE A 52 4.91 -1.25 8.80
N MET A 53 4.34 -2.45 8.93
CA MET A 53 3.91 -2.99 10.22
C MET A 53 5.10 -3.25 11.14
N LYS A 54 6.20 -3.82 10.64
CA LYS A 54 7.43 -4.02 11.43
C LYS A 54 7.97 -2.71 12.01
N LYS A 55 8.02 -1.65 11.20
CA LYS A 55 8.51 -0.33 11.62
C LYS A 55 7.65 0.33 12.70
N ASN A 56 6.33 0.10 12.68
CA ASN A 56 5.41 0.69 13.66
C ASN A 56 5.39 -0.05 15.02
N HIS A 57 5.91 -1.28 15.08
CA HIS A 57 5.93 -2.10 16.30
C HIS A 57 7.31 -2.12 17.01
N SER A 58 8.30 -1.41 16.49
CA SER A 58 9.68 -1.36 17.03
C SER A 58 9.97 -0.09 17.85
N GLN A 59 8.98 0.44 18.59
CA GLN A 59 9.12 1.60 19.47
C GLN A 59 8.73 1.23 20.90
#